data_AF-A0A7Y2SSP7-F1
#
_entry.id   AF-A0A7Y2SSP7-F1
#
_cell.length_a   1.000
_cell.length_b   1.000
_cell.length_c   1.000
_cell.angle_alpha   90.00
_cell.angle_beta   90.00
_cell.angle_gamma   90.00
#
_symmetry.space_group_name_H-M   'P 1'
#
loop_
_entity.id
_entity.type
_entity.pdbx_description
1 polymer ?
#
loop_
_entity_poly.entity_id
_entity_poly.type
_entity_poly.pdbx_seq_one_letter_code
_entity_poly.pdbx_strand_id
1 'polypeptide(L)'
;MTTVLDVPVTRSLEDYRREQLLTQAEFAKALGMTEQTYRRLLADPESVRMPTKRRAREVLDVSPYLVREFSPLPSPTLVAQTRAAIEEANVQGWIAVNPDTLEPTGELFDGDGNLMDGSAT
;
A
#
# COMPACT_ATOMS: atom_id res chain seq x y z
N MET A 1 -2.94 -3.83 29.15
CA MET A 1 -3.86 -3.49 28.04
C MET A 1 -2.99 -3.24 26.83
N THR A 2 -2.90 -4.20 25.92
CA THR A 2 -2.14 -4.04 24.67
C THR A 2 -3.05 -3.28 23.71
N THR A 3 -2.75 -2.01 23.47
CA THR A 3 -3.42 -1.23 22.43
C THR A 3 -3.00 -1.84 21.10
N VAL A 4 -3.85 -2.68 20.51
CA VAL A 4 -3.67 -3.07 19.11
C VAL A 4 -3.78 -1.77 18.33
N LEU A 5 -2.67 -1.31 17.76
CA LEU A 5 -2.69 -0.24 16.78
C LEU A 5 -3.52 -0.77 15.62
N ASP A 6 -4.75 -0.29 15.48
CA ASP A 6 -5.59 -0.56 14.33
C ASP A 6 -4.99 0.24 13.16
N VAL A 7 -3.94 -0.32 12.55
CA VAL A 7 -3.30 0.27 11.39
C VAL A 7 -4.31 0.19 10.26
N PRO A 8 -4.85 1.32 9.77
CA PRO A 8 -5.90 1.27 8.78
C PRO A 8 -5.33 0.67 7.49
N VAL A 9 -5.88 -0.48 7.11
CA VAL A 9 -5.43 -1.22 5.92
C VAL A 9 -5.84 -0.43 4.67
N THR A 10 -4.88 -0.14 3.79
CA THR A 10 -5.17 0.44 2.48
C THR A 10 -6.00 -0.55 1.67
N ARG A 11 -7.21 -0.15 1.26
CA ARG A 11 -8.15 -0.97 0.48
C ARG A 11 -8.12 -0.56 -0.98
N SER A 12 -8.49 -1.46 -1.88
CA SER A 12 -8.71 -1.14 -3.30
C SER A 12 -10.16 -0.72 -3.55
N LEU A 13 -10.42 0.03 -4.62
CA LEU A 13 -11.79 0.30 -5.09
C LEU A 13 -12.58 -0.98 -5.39
N GLU A 14 -11.90 -2.05 -5.81
CA GLU A 14 -12.54 -3.34 -6.05
C GLU A 14 -13.01 -4.00 -4.75
N ASP A 15 -12.36 -3.75 -3.61
CA ASP A 15 -12.84 -4.24 -2.32
C ASP A 15 -14.16 -3.57 -1.93
N TYR A 16 -14.25 -2.24 -2.09
CA TYR A 16 -15.50 -1.50 -1.86
C TYR A 16 -16.62 -1.96 -2.79
N ARG A 17 -16.31 -2.20 -4.08
CA ARG A 17 -17.29 -2.71 -5.05
C ARG A 17 -17.82 -4.09 -4.64
N ARG A 18 -16.92 -5.01 -4.29
CA ARG A 18 -17.26 -6.40 -3.95
C ARG A 18 -18.11 -6.49 -2.69
N GLU A 19 -17.85 -5.67 -1.68
CA GLU A 19 -18.68 -5.58 -0.47
C GLU A 19 -20.11 -5.14 -0.77
N GLN A 20 -20.30 -4.27 -1.76
CA GLN A 20 -21.62 -3.79 -2.18
C GLN A 20 -22.30 -4.72 -3.20
N LEU A 21 -21.63 -5.79 -3.62
CA LEU A 21 -22.12 -6.76 -4.61
C LEU A 21 -22.53 -6.13 -5.96
N LEU A 22 -21.86 -5.03 -6.33
CA LEU A 22 -22.16 -4.29 -7.55
C LEU A 22 -21.30 -4.75 -8.72
N THR A 23 -21.82 -4.68 -9.95
CA THR A 23 -21.00 -4.76 -11.16
C THR A 23 -20.08 -3.55 -11.29
N GLN A 24 -19.06 -3.63 -12.14
CA GLN A 24 -18.18 -2.47 -12.39
C GLN A 24 -18.95 -1.28 -12.95
N ALA A 25 -19.93 -1.52 -13.83
CA ALA A 25 -20.76 -0.48 -14.42
C ALA A 25 -21.62 0.25 -13.36
N GLU A 26 -22.25 -0.49 -12.46
CA GLU A 26 -23.08 0.08 -11.38
C GLU A 26 -22.24 0.88 -10.40
N PHE A 27 -21.09 0.34 -9.98
CA PHE A 27 -20.20 1.04 -9.05
C PHE A 27 -19.57 2.28 -9.69
N ALA A 28 -19.13 2.21 -10.94
CA ALA A 28 -18.65 3.38 -11.68
C ALA A 28 -19.71 4.49 -11.72
N LYS A 29 -20.98 4.11 -12.00
CA LYS A 29 -22.11 5.05 -11.99
C LYS A 29 -22.32 5.66 -10.60
N ALA A 30 -22.24 4.87 -9.53
CA ALA A 30 -22.34 5.36 -8.16
C ALA A 30 -21.25 6.40 -7.83
N LEU A 31 -20.02 6.18 -8.32
CA LEU A 31 -18.90 7.12 -8.18
C LEU A 31 -18.99 8.34 -9.12
N GLY A 32 -20.03 8.43 -9.97
CA GLY A 32 -20.21 9.52 -10.91
C GLY A 32 -19.25 9.50 -12.11
N MET A 33 -18.84 8.31 -12.57
CA MET A 33 -17.98 8.14 -13.74
C MET A 33 -18.47 7.04 -14.69
N THR A 34 -17.89 6.96 -15.89
CA THR A 34 -18.18 5.86 -16.83
C THR A 34 -17.42 4.59 -16.43
N GLU A 35 -17.94 3.42 -16.81
CA GLU A 35 -17.25 2.14 -16.61
C GLU A 35 -15.84 2.13 -17.21
N GLN A 36 -15.67 2.72 -18.40
CA GLN A 36 -14.34 2.85 -19.03
C GLN A 36 -13.39 3.70 -18.18
N THR A 37 -13.88 4.79 -17.58
CA THR A 37 -13.07 5.62 -16.68
C THR A 37 -12.70 4.87 -15.41
N TYR A 38 -13.62 4.06 -14.88
CA TYR A 38 -13.38 3.19 -13.73
C TYR A 38 -12.32 2.13 -14.04
N ARG A 39 -12.43 1.41 -15.16
CA ARG A 39 -11.41 0.44 -15.59
C ARG A 39 -10.03 1.09 -15.77
N ARG A 40 -10.00 2.30 -16.34
CA ARG A 40 -8.76 3.07 -16.46
C ARG A 40 -8.20 3.46 -15.09
N LEU A 41 -9.04 3.87 -14.15
CA LEU A 41 -8.63 4.18 -12.78
C LEU A 41 -8.02 2.97 -12.06
N LEU A 42 -8.52 1.75 -12.31
CA LEU A 42 -7.95 0.52 -11.74
C LEU A 42 -6.60 0.14 -12.38
N ALA A 43 -6.44 0.38 -13.68
CA ALA A 43 -5.26 -0.04 -14.43
C ALA A 43 -4.11 0.98 -14.35
N ASP A 44 -4.44 2.26 -14.48
CA ASP A 44 -3.50 3.38 -14.46
C ASP A 44 -4.20 4.59 -13.80
N PRO A 45 -4.12 4.70 -12.46
CA PRO A 45 -4.71 5.81 -11.75
C PRO A 45 -4.21 7.16 -12.25
N GLU A 46 -2.95 7.30 -12.64
CA GLU A 46 -2.36 8.59 -13.03
C GLU A 46 -3.00 9.18 -14.30
N SER A 47 -3.46 8.33 -15.20
CA SER A 47 -4.18 8.76 -16.41
C SER A 47 -5.57 9.37 -16.13
N VAL A 48 -6.12 9.21 -14.92
CA VAL A 48 -7.43 9.75 -14.53
C VAL A 48 -7.27 11.11 -13.84
N ARG A 49 -8.03 12.10 -14.34
CA ARG A 49 -7.97 13.49 -13.85
C ARG A 49 -8.31 13.57 -12.36
N MET A 50 -7.58 14.42 -11.63
CA MET A 50 -7.76 14.66 -10.20
C MET A 50 -9.19 15.04 -9.78
N PRO A 51 -9.96 15.87 -10.53
CA PRO A 51 -11.36 16.15 -10.18
C PRO A 51 -12.24 14.90 -10.15
N THR A 52 -12.02 13.94 -11.05
CA THR A 52 -12.77 12.67 -11.08
C THR A 52 -12.46 11.83 -9.85
N LYS A 53 -11.18 11.71 -9.48
CA LYS A 53 -10.76 11.01 -8.26
C LYS A 53 -11.32 11.68 -7.00
N ARG A 54 -11.28 13.02 -6.94
CA ARG A 54 -11.82 13.79 -5.82
C ARG A 54 -13.31 13.52 -5.61
N ARG A 55 -14.10 13.54 -6.67
CA ARG A 55 -15.54 13.24 -6.60
C ARG A 55 -15.80 11.82 -6.14
N ALA A 56 -15.08 10.84 -6.69
CA ALA A 56 -15.22 9.44 -6.27
C ALA A 56 -14.86 9.24 -4.79
N ARG A 57 -13.81 9.92 -4.31
CA ARG A 57 -13.42 9.93 -2.90
C ARG A 57 -14.49 10.55 -2.01
N GLU A 58 -15.11 11.65 -2.42
CA GLU A 58 -16.22 12.29 -1.69
C GLU A 58 -17.45 11.37 -1.59
N VAL A 59 -17.74 10.59 -2.64
CA VAL A 59 -18.84 9.60 -2.60
C VAL A 59 -18.54 8.46 -1.61
N LEU A 60 -17.28 8.02 -1.54
CA LEU A 60 -16.88 6.93 -0.64
C LEU A 60 -16.64 7.39 0.81
N ASP A 61 -16.55 8.70 1.06
CA ASP A 61 -16.22 9.29 2.37
C ASP A 61 -14.94 8.73 3.01
N VAL A 62 -13.88 8.65 2.21
CA VAL A 62 -12.59 8.07 2.61
C VAL A 62 -11.44 9.06 2.48
N SER A 63 -10.41 8.84 3.30
CA SER A 63 -9.09 9.46 3.10
C SER A 63 -8.46 8.93 1.80
N PRO A 64 -7.80 9.78 0.99
CA PRO A 64 -7.16 9.33 -0.25
C PRO A 64 -6.03 8.32 0.02
N TYR A 65 -5.43 8.34 1.21
CA TYR A 65 -4.37 7.40 1.60
C TYR A 65 -4.88 6.00 1.97
N LEU A 66 -6.20 5.85 2.17
CA LEU A 66 -6.83 4.57 2.51
C LEU A 66 -7.37 3.82 1.29
N VAL A 67 -7.27 4.43 0.09
CA VAL A 67 -7.67 3.79 -1.16
C VAL A 67 -6.49 3.76 -2.12
N ARG A 68 -6.10 2.56 -2.52
CA ARG A 68 -4.93 2.33 -3.38
C ARG A 68 -4.93 3.21 -4.64
N GLU A 69 -6.06 3.30 -5.33
CA GLU A 69 -6.20 4.05 -6.59
C GLU A 69 -6.27 5.58 -6.39
N PHE A 70 -6.48 6.05 -5.16
CA PHE A 70 -6.44 7.48 -4.82
C PHE A 70 -5.13 7.92 -4.19
N SER A 71 -4.36 6.96 -3.65
CA SER A 71 -3.08 7.25 -3.04
C SER A 71 -2.14 7.86 -4.09
N PRO A 72 -1.46 8.96 -3.77
CA PRO A 72 -0.41 9.48 -4.64
C PRO A 72 0.69 8.43 -4.80
N LEU A 73 1.27 8.33 -6.00
CA LEU A 73 2.47 7.53 -6.17
C LEU A 73 3.63 8.17 -5.40
N PRO A 74 4.51 7.36 -4.80
CA PRO A 74 5.74 7.86 -4.20
C PRO A 74 6.57 8.57 -5.26
N SER A 75 7.22 9.68 -4.88
CA SER A 75 8.08 10.42 -5.81
C SER A 75 9.24 9.53 -6.31
N PRO A 76 9.77 9.76 -7.52
CA PRO A 76 10.92 9.01 -8.02
C PRO A 76 12.12 9.04 -7.06
N THR A 77 12.31 10.17 -6.37
CA THR A 77 13.34 10.33 -5.33
C THR A 77 13.10 9.41 -4.15
N LEU A 78 11.87 9.33 -3.63
CA LEU A 78 11.55 8.45 -2.50
C LEU A 78 11.70 6.97 -2.90
N VAL A 79 11.29 6.61 -4.12
CA VAL A 79 11.49 5.26 -4.66
C VAL A 79 12.98 4.92 -4.75
N ALA A 80 13.82 5.82 -5.25
CA ALA A 80 15.25 5.61 -5.35
C ALA A 80 15.91 5.48 -3.97
N GLN A 81 15.54 6.33 -3.01
CA GLN A 81 16.04 6.25 -1.63
C GLN A 81 15.65 4.92 -0.96
N THR A 82 14.41 4.48 -1.17
CA THR A 82 13.92 3.21 -0.61
C THR A 82 14.68 2.02 -1.20
N ARG A 83 14.94 2.04 -2.52
CA ARG A 83 15.76 0.99 -3.17
C ARG A 83 17.19 0.97 -2.64
N ALA A 84 17.83 2.12 -2.51
CA ALA A 84 19.17 2.21 -1.97
C ALA A 84 19.25 1.67 -0.53
N ALA A 85 18.26 1.98 0.32
CA ALA A 85 18.19 1.44 1.67
C ALA A 85 17.98 -0.08 1.70
N ILE A 86 17.15 -0.62 0.80
CA ILE A 86 16.97 -2.07 0.66
C ILE A 86 18.27 -2.74 0.18
N GLU A 87 18.97 -2.15 -0.79
CA GLU A 87 20.25 -2.65 -1.28
C GLU A 87 21.31 -2.63 -0.19
N GLU A 88 21.39 -1.56 0.60
CA GLU A 88 22.27 -1.46 1.76
C GLU A 88 21.95 -2.52 2.81
N ALA A 89 20.67 -2.70 3.15
CA ALA A 89 20.24 -3.71 4.12
C ALA A 89 20.48 -5.15 3.63
N ASN A 90 20.35 -5.42 2.32
CA ASN A 90 20.70 -6.72 1.74
C ASN A 90 22.20 -7.04 1.86
N VAL A 91 23.06 -6.03 1.97
CA VAL A 91 24.51 -6.20 2.18
C VAL A 91 24.86 -6.27 3.67
N GLN A 92 24.24 -5.42 4.49
CA GLN A 92 24.53 -5.30 5.93
C GLN A 92 23.80 -6.35 6.79
N GLY A 93 22.70 -6.90 6.29
CA GLY A 93 21.82 -7.83 6.99
C GLY A 93 20.57 -7.14 7.56
N TRP A 94 19.44 -7.84 7.47
CA TRP A 94 18.17 -7.49 8.08
C TRP A 94 18.11 -8.05 9.50
N ILE A 95 17.87 -7.20 10.48
CA ILE A 95 17.75 -7.61 11.89
C ILE A 95 16.39 -8.27 12.10
N ALA A 96 16.39 -9.53 12.54
CA ALA A 96 15.17 -10.18 12.96
C ALA A 96 14.64 -9.58 14.27
N VAL A 97 13.32 -9.44 14.35
CA VAL A 97 12.63 -8.96 15.55
C VAL A 97 11.75 -10.07 16.13
N ASN A 98 11.65 -10.12 17.45
CA ASN A 98 10.69 -10.99 18.11
C ASN A 98 9.27 -10.51 17.75
N PRO A 99 8.37 -11.37 17.22
CA PRO A 99 7.05 -10.94 16.74
C PRO A 99 6.12 -10.47 17.87
N ASP A 100 6.34 -10.92 19.10
CA ASP A 100 5.51 -10.58 20.26
C ASP A 100 5.99 -9.30 20.96
N THR A 101 7.30 -9.04 20.98
CA THR A 101 7.90 -7.89 21.69
C THR A 101 8.41 -6.78 20.78
N LEU A 102 8.60 -7.07 19.49
CA LEU A 102 9.26 -6.24 18.48
C LEU A 102 10.71 -5.86 18.83
N GLU A 103 11.31 -6.53 19.82
CA GLU A 103 12.71 -6.31 20.18
C GLU A 103 13.66 -6.99 19.18
N PRO A 104 14.81 -6.37 18.85
CA PRO A 104 15.85 -7.00 18.05
C PRO A 104 16.34 -8.30 18.68
N THR A 105 16.41 -9.37 17.88
CA THR A 105 16.95 -10.67 18.30
C THR A 105 18.49 -10.72 18.25
N GLY A 106 19.11 -9.83 17.45
CA GLY A 106 20.53 -9.85 17.13
C GLY A 106 20.90 -10.76 15.97
N GLU A 107 19.97 -11.55 15.45
CA GLU A 107 20.16 -12.37 14.24
C GLU A 107 20.04 -11.49 12.99
N LEU A 108 20.96 -11.70 12.04
CA LEU A 108 21.00 -11.00 10.75
C LEU A 108 20.63 -11.96 9.62
N PHE A 109 19.76 -11.50 8.74
CA PHE A 109 19.27 -12.26 7.59
C PHE A 109 19.59 -11.53 6.29
N ASP A 110 19.84 -12.28 5.22
CA ASP A 110 19.96 -11.70 3.89
C ASP A 110 18.57 -11.29 3.33
N GLY A 111 18.56 -10.67 2.16
CA GLY A 111 17.31 -10.26 1.49
C GLY A 111 16.40 -11.42 1.06
N ASP A 112 16.92 -12.66 1.07
CA ASP A 112 16.19 -13.89 0.73
C ASP A 112 15.68 -14.63 1.98
N GLY A 113 16.02 -14.14 3.19
CA GLY A 113 15.62 -14.71 4.47
C GLY A 113 16.53 -15.84 4.96
N ASN A 114 17.74 -15.99 4.44
CA ASN A 114 18.74 -16.90 5.00
C ASN A 114 19.54 -16.21 6.11
N LEU A 115 19.85 -16.95 7.17
CA LEU A 115 20.70 -16.45 8.24
C LEU A 115 22.10 -16.16 7.69
N MET A 116 22.60 -14.95 7.95
CA MET A 116 23.97 -14.57 7.60
C MET A 116 24.94 -15.07 8.66
N ASP A 117 26.02 -15.74 8.24
CA ASP A 117 27.10 -16.14 9.14
C ASP A 117 27.86 -14.89 9.62
N GLY A 118 27.41 -14.37 10.76
CA GLY A 118 27.95 -13.19 11.40
C GLY A 118 27.46 -13.14 12.83
N SER A 119 28.04 -13.96 13.70
CA SER A 119 27.91 -13.80 15.15
C SER A 119 28.25 -12.35 15.51
N ALA A 120 27.27 -11.59 15.97
CA ALA A 120 27.48 -10.30 16.60
C ALA A 120 28.35 -10.51 17.85
N THR A 121 29.64 -10.20 17.72
CA THR A 121 30.53 -9.92 18.86
C THR A 121 30.34 -8.50 19.33
#